data_AF-A0A1V0FZX7-F1
#
_entry.id   AF-A0A1V0FZX7-F1
#
_cell.length_a   1.000
_cell.length_b   1.000
_cell.length_c   1.000
_cell.angle_alpha   90.00
_cell.angle_beta   90.00
_cell.angle_gamma   90.00
#
_symmetry.space_group_name_H-M   'P 1'
#
loop_
_entity.id
_entity.type
_entity.pdbx_description
1 polymer ?
#
loop_
_entity_poly.entity_id
_entity_poly.type
_entity_poly.pdbx_seq_one_letter_code
_entity_poly.pdbx_strand_id
1 'polypeptide(L)'
;MAGLKATGIEGTKAAIKQILNTAVYGSKDEGDYAKNSPPTGPDRRTATACETGGQIAGKEELAYKFLSICLTSATETAGKPCHKEVTNTYHWTTANSNMNQVWSDMPKLCPKAAKGKTTAAAIHAALTRVRTAIQYKSDAGYLGNKYSSDCDGTSANGLCVKYSAKTSTNSEAFHDIAWVKP
;
A
#
# COMPACT_ATOMS: atom_id res chain seq x y z
N MET A 1 -5.91 -5.27 41.78
CA MET A 1 -6.30 -5.98 40.54
C MET A 1 -6.57 -5.06 39.32
N ALA A 2 -6.76 -3.74 39.48
CA ALA A 2 -6.94 -2.82 38.34
C ALA A 2 -5.66 -2.62 37.49
N GLY A 3 -4.48 -2.58 38.13
CA GLY A 3 -3.19 -2.39 37.42
C GLY A 3 -2.83 -3.52 36.46
N LEU A 4 -3.04 -4.79 36.83
CA LEU A 4 -2.68 -5.95 36.00
C LEU A 4 -3.52 -6.05 34.72
N LYS A 5 -4.80 -5.63 34.77
CA LYS A 5 -5.68 -5.56 33.58
C LYS A 5 -5.31 -4.42 32.63
N ALA A 6 -4.91 -3.26 33.16
CA ALA A 6 -4.45 -2.13 32.35
C ALA A 6 -3.14 -2.47 31.61
N THR A 7 -2.17 -3.09 32.29
CA THR A 7 -0.90 -3.51 31.67
C THR A 7 -1.12 -4.55 30.57
N GLY A 8 -2.04 -5.50 30.78
CA GLY A 8 -2.40 -6.50 29.75
C GLY A 8 -3.03 -5.88 28.50
N ILE A 9 -3.96 -4.93 28.66
CA ILE A 9 -4.62 -4.24 27.54
C ILE A 9 -3.63 -3.38 26.76
N GLU A 10 -2.74 -2.64 27.44
CA GLU A 10 -1.70 -1.85 26.76
C GLU A 10 -0.69 -2.74 26.02
N GLY A 11 -0.32 -3.89 26.59
CA GLY A 11 0.50 -4.90 25.92
C GLY A 11 -0.15 -5.43 24.63
N THR A 12 -1.45 -5.76 24.67
CA THR A 12 -2.20 -6.20 23.47
C THR A 12 -2.27 -5.10 22.41
N LYS A 13 -2.53 -3.84 22.80
CA LYS A 13 -2.54 -2.71 21.84
C LYS A 13 -1.19 -2.54 21.16
N ALA A 14 -0.09 -2.66 21.91
CA ALA A 14 1.25 -2.55 21.36
C ALA A 14 1.54 -3.67 20.35
N ALA A 15 1.14 -4.91 20.66
CA ALA A 15 1.28 -6.04 19.74
C ALA A 15 0.46 -5.85 18.45
N ILE A 16 -0.81 -5.44 18.57
CA ILE A 16 -1.67 -5.13 17.41
C ILE A 16 -1.05 -4.03 16.56
N LYS A 17 -0.53 -2.97 17.19
CA LYS A 17 0.13 -1.87 16.47
C LYS A 17 1.34 -2.37 15.67
N GLN A 18 2.16 -3.26 16.24
CA GLN A 18 3.32 -3.82 15.54
C GLN A 18 2.91 -4.70 14.34
N ILE A 19 1.85 -5.50 14.49
CA ILE A 19 1.31 -6.32 13.39
C ILE A 19 0.82 -5.42 12.26
N LEU A 20 0.02 -4.40 12.59
CA LEU A 20 -0.51 -3.45 11.61
C LEU A 20 0.62 -2.66 10.93
N ASN A 21 1.60 -2.18 11.69
CA ASN A 21 2.77 -1.51 11.12
C ASN A 21 3.55 -2.44 10.19
N THR A 22 3.72 -3.72 10.55
CA THR A 22 4.44 -4.68 9.70
C THR A 22 3.69 -4.92 8.40
N ALA A 23 2.36 -4.99 8.42
CA ALA A 23 1.55 -5.09 7.21
C ALA A 23 1.64 -3.83 6.33
N VAL A 24 1.67 -2.64 6.96
CA VAL A 24 1.71 -1.37 6.23
C VAL A 24 3.10 -1.07 5.66
N TYR A 25 4.14 -1.22 6.48
CA TYR A 25 5.48 -0.70 6.23
C TYR A 25 6.55 -1.78 6.04
N GLY A 26 6.23 -3.04 6.28
CA GLY A 26 7.22 -4.13 6.27
C GLY A 26 8.15 -4.14 7.49
N SER A 27 7.97 -3.20 8.43
CA SER A 27 8.70 -3.08 9.70
C SER A 27 7.74 -2.79 10.87
N LYS A 28 8.25 -2.83 12.10
CA LYS A 28 7.44 -2.57 13.32
C LYS A 28 7.06 -1.10 13.50
N ASP A 29 7.57 -0.21 12.65
CA ASP A 29 7.41 1.24 12.63
C ASP A 29 7.26 1.72 11.18
N GLU A 30 7.37 3.02 10.90
CA GLU A 30 7.22 3.56 9.56
C GLU A 30 8.46 3.34 8.66
N GLY A 31 9.60 2.91 9.23
CA GLY A 31 10.81 2.58 8.48
C GLY A 31 11.23 3.65 7.47
N ASP A 32 11.39 3.24 6.20
CA ASP A 32 11.77 4.12 5.10
C ASP A 32 10.72 5.20 4.79
N TYR A 33 9.46 5.00 5.17
CA TYR A 33 8.38 5.95 4.94
C TYR A 33 8.46 7.18 5.85
N ALA A 34 9.30 7.16 6.89
CA ALA A 34 9.57 8.30 7.75
C ALA A 34 10.89 9.03 7.40
N LYS A 35 11.62 8.60 6.36
CA LYS A 35 12.94 9.18 6.03
C LYS A 35 12.83 10.45 5.17
N ASN A 36 13.58 11.48 5.57
CA ASN A 36 13.94 12.65 4.76
C ASN A 36 15.17 12.40 3.87
N SER A 37 15.53 11.13 3.69
CA SER A 37 16.67 10.67 2.91
C SER A 37 16.21 9.52 2.02
N PRO A 38 17.01 9.13 1.02
CA PRO A 38 16.60 8.05 0.14
C PRO A 38 16.29 6.75 0.90
N PRO A 39 15.15 6.08 0.62
CA PRO A 39 14.82 4.77 1.16
C PRO A 39 15.96 3.76 1.00
N THR A 40 16.06 2.78 1.90
CA THR A 40 17.06 1.72 1.78
C THR A 40 16.81 0.89 0.53
N GLY A 41 17.82 0.77 -0.34
CA GLY A 41 17.71 0.05 -1.61
C GLY A 41 16.94 0.83 -2.70
N PRO A 42 17.01 0.37 -3.96
CA PRO A 42 16.41 1.07 -5.09
C PRO A 42 14.88 0.89 -5.19
N ASP A 43 14.34 -0.23 -4.72
CA ASP A 43 12.97 -0.67 -5.08
C ASP A 43 11.85 0.26 -4.59
N ARG A 44 12.02 0.93 -3.43
CA ARG A 44 11.05 1.91 -2.90
C ARG A 44 11.05 3.25 -3.64
N ARG A 45 11.97 3.45 -4.59
CA ARG A 45 12.23 4.73 -5.27
C ARG A 45 11.70 4.76 -6.70
N THR A 46 11.15 3.64 -7.18
CA THR A 46 10.65 3.46 -8.55
C THR A 46 9.32 2.71 -8.51
N ALA A 47 8.62 2.67 -9.64
CA ALA A 47 7.43 1.86 -9.82
C ALA A 47 7.73 0.36 -10.05
N THR A 48 9.00 -0.07 -10.01
CA THR A 48 9.37 -1.43 -10.45
C THR A 48 8.71 -2.52 -9.61
N ALA A 49 8.62 -2.34 -8.30
CA ALA A 49 7.97 -3.34 -7.45
C ALA A 49 6.44 -3.35 -7.59
N CYS A 50 5.83 -2.39 -8.31
CA CYS A 50 4.40 -2.45 -8.64
C CYS A 50 4.07 -3.68 -9.50
N GLU A 51 5.02 -4.16 -10.30
CA GLU A 51 4.89 -5.38 -11.13
C GLU A 51 4.92 -6.68 -10.33
N THR A 52 5.46 -6.65 -9.11
CA THR A 52 5.72 -7.82 -8.27
C THR A 52 4.90 -7.79 -6.99
N GLY A 53 3.69 -7.23 -7.05
CA GLY A 53 2.81 -7.17 -5.89
C GLY A 53 3.30 -6.23 -4.80
N GLY A 54 4.21 -5.29 -5.09
CA GLY A 54 4.86 -4.44 -4.11
C GLY A 54 5.87 -5.18 -3.24
N GLN A 55 6.50 -6.24 -3.77
CA GLN A 55 7.53 -6.98 -3.06
C GLN A 55 8.83 -6.20 -3.00
N ILE A 56 9.24 -5.82 -1.78
CA ILE A 56 10.47 -5.11 -1.50
C ILE A 56 11.22 -5.85 -0.40
N ALA A 57 12.45 -6.30 -0.67
CA ALA A 57 13.26 -7.06 0.27
C ALA A 57 12.49 -8.24 0.93
N GLY A 58 11.63 -8.92 0.15
CA GLY A 58 10.79 -10.03 0.63
C GLY A 58 9.62 -9.62 1.53
N LYS A 59 9.27 -8.32 1.57
CA LYS A 59 8.10 -7.77 2.27
C LYS A 59 7.08 -7.26 1.27
N GLU A 60 5.80 -7.36 1.59
CA GLU A 60 4.71 -6.81 0.78
C GLU A 60 4.03 -5.68 1.54
N GLU A 61 4.42 -4.45 1.24
CA GLU A 61 4.07 -3.27 2.03
C GLU A 61 2.79 -2.64 1.50
N LEU A 62 1.76 -2.51 2.33
CA LEU A 62 0.53 -1.82 1.92
C LEU A 62 0.78 -0.35 1.56
N ALA A 63 1.74 0.30 2.23
CA ALA A 63 2.14 1.66 1.92
C ALA A 63 2.68 1.78 0.49
N TYR A 64 3.60 0.90 0.08
CA TYR A 64 4.12 0.90 -1.28
C TYR A 64 3.00 0.68 -2.31
N LYS A 65 2.12 -0.30 -2.08
CA LYS A 65 0.99 -0.62 -2.97
C LYS A 65 0.04 0.57 -3.12
N PHE A 66 -0.19 1.32 -2.04
CA PHE A 66 -0.96 2.55 -2.10
C PHE A 66 -0.25 3.61 -2.95
N LEU A 67 1.08 3.76 -2.82
CA LEU A 67 1.84 4.65 -3.68
C LEU A 67 1.82 4.19 -5.15
N SER A 68 1.84 2.90 -5.45
CA SER A 68 1.73 2.34 -6.81
C SER A 68 0.48 2.79 -7.57
N ILE A 69 -0.64 2.93 -6.87
CA ILE A 69 -1.91 3.36 -7.49
C ILE A 69 -2.06 4.89 -7.52
N CYS A 70 -1.12 5.64 -6.94
CA CYS A 70 -1.21 7.08 -6.78
C CYS A 70 -0.06 7.88 -7.40
N LEU A 71 1.16 7.37 -7.41
CA LEU A 71 2.35 8.07 -7.89
C LEU A 71 2.58 7.75 -9.35
N THR A 72 2.75 8.80 -10.15
CA THR A 72 3.09 8.65 -11.56
C THR A 72 4.60 8.52 -11.77
N SER A 73 4.99 8.07 -12.95
CA SER A 73 6.38 8.17 -13.39
C SER A 73 6.79 9.64 -13.52
N ALA A 74 8.09 9.92 -13.52
CA ALA A 74 8.61 11.29 -13.55
C ALA A 74 8.37 12.04 -14.88
N THR A 75 8.00 11.32 -15.93
CA THR A 75 7.72 11.90 -17.25
C THR A 75 6.25 12.26 -17.43
N GLU A 76 5.38 11.84 -16.51
CA GLU A 76 3.97 12.15 -16.55
C GLU A 76 3.68 13.53 -15.98
N THR A 77 2.59 14.12 -16.45
CA THR A 77 2.09 15.37 -15.87
C THR A 77 1.31 15.11 -14.59
N ALA A 78 1.22 16.12 -13.73
CA ALA A 78 0.45 16.03 -12.49
C ALA A 78 -1.05 15.78 -12.81
N GLY A 79 -1.60 14.71 -12.23
CA GLY A 79 -2.97 14.25 -12.48
C GLY A 79 -3.76 14.05 -11.20
N LYS A 80 -4.95 13.43 -11.28
CA LYS A 80 -5.83 13.21 -10.11
C LYS A 80 -6.05 11.72 -9.80
N PRO A 81 -4.98 10.92 -9.63
CA PRO A 81 -5.09 9.46 -9.62
C PRO A 81 -5.80 8.89 -8.39
N CYS A 82 -5.61 9.51 -7.22
CA CYS A 82 -6.14 8.99 -5.95
C CYS A 82 -7.20 9.87 -5.29
N HIS A 83 -7.47 11.05 -5.84
CA HIS A 83 -8.58 11.90 -5.39
C HIS A 83 -9.05 12.81 -6.52
N LYS A 84 -10.35 12.75 -6.83
CA LYS A 84 -10.95 13.46 -7.99
C LYS A 84 -10.78 14.99 -7.96
N GLU A 85 -10.49 15.56 -6.80
CA GLU A 85 -10.36 17.02 -6.60
C GLU A 85 -8.92 17.47 -6.35
N VAL A 86 -7.99 16.55 -6.08
CA VAL A 86 -6.61 16.89 -5.74
C VAL A 86 -5.68 16.45 -6.87
N THR A 87 -4.99 17.43 -7.46
CA THR A 87 -3.91 17.16 -8.38
C THR A 87 -2.70 16.68 -7.59
N ASN A 88 -2.28 15.44 -7.81
CA ASN A 88 -1.08 14.87 -7.26
C ASN A 88 0.14 15.30 -8.09
N THR A 89 1.06 16.02 -7.46
CA THR A 89 2.33 16.45 -8.05
C THR A 89 3.51 15.55 -7.63
N TYR A 90 3.25 14.50 -6.86
CA TYR A 90 4.28 13.55 -6.46
C TYR A 90 4.49 12.49 -7.53
N HIS A 91 5.76 12.33 -7.89
CA HIS A 91 6.25 11.27 -8.77
C HIS A 91 7.11 10.29 -7.97
N TRP A 92 7.39 9.12 -8.55
CA TRP A 92 8.33 8.16 -7.96
C TRP A 92 9.72 8.78 -7.67
N THR A 93 10.18 9.70 -8.50
CA THR A 93 11.43 10.44 -8.26
C THR A 93 11.38 11.33 -7.02
N THR A 94 10.21 11.83 -6.62
CA THR A 94 10.07 12.58 -5.36
C THR A 94 10.31 11.65 -4.17
N ALA A 95 9.78 10.42 -4.23
CA ALA A 95 9.96 9.41 -3.21
C ALA A 95 11.43 8.94 -3.06
N ASN A 96 12.26 9.10 -4.10
CA ASN A 96 13.70 8.84 -4.03
C ASN A 96 14.44 9.76 -3.05
N SER A 97 13.99 11.00 -2.87
CA SER A 97 14.70 11.97 -2.04
C SER A 97 13.91 12.41 -0.81
N ASN A 98 12.59 12.27 -0.84
CA ASN A 98 11.69 12.84 0.16
C ASN A 98 10.49 11.93 0.43
N MET A 99 10.77 10.66 0.77
CA MET A 99 9.73 9.65 1.01
C MET A 99 8.79 10.07 2.15
N ASN A 100 9.29 10.67 3.23
CA ASN A 100 8.44 11.12 4.32
C ASN A 100 7.42 12.19 3.89
N GLN A 101 7.81 13.13 3.02
CA GLN A 101 6.86 14.13 2.54
C GLN A 101 5.76 13.47 1.71
N VAL A 102 6.15 12.61 0.76
CA VAL A 102 5.21 11.84 -0.07
C VAL A 102 4.26 11.03 0.81
N TRP A 103 4.80 10.26 1.76
CA TRP A 103 4.00 9.43 2.65
C TRP A 103 3.17 10.24 3.65
N SER A 104 3.60 11.44 4.05
CA SER A 104 2.79 12.27 4.95
C SER A 104 1.56 12.86 4.25
N ASP A 105 1.63 13.10 2.94
CA ASP A 105 0.57 13.76 2.19
C ASP A 105 -0.38 12.78 1.50
N MET A 106 0.14 11.70 0.93
CA MET A 106 -0.66 10.76 0.16
C MET A 106 -1.81 10.13 0.98
N PRO A 107 -1.60 9.63 2.21
CA PRO A 107 -2.68 9.09 3.05
C PRO A 107 -3.71 10.13 3.48
N LYS A 108 -3.41 11.43 3.44
CA LYS A 108 -4.40 12.49 3.71
C LYS A 108 -5.49 12.58 2.64
N LEU A 109 -5.24 12.01 1.46
CA LEU A 109 -6.22 11.91 0.38
C LEU A 109 -7.28 10.84 0.66
N CYS A 110 -7.01 9.91 1.59
CA CYS A 110 -7.99 8.92 2.00
C CYS A 110 -9.14 9.58 2.77
N PRO A 111 -10.37 9.05 2.66
CA PRO A 111 -11.47 9.48 3.50
C PRO A 111 -11.08 9.39 4.97
N LYS A 112 -11.45 10.42 5.77
CA LYS A 112 -11.18 10.41 7.20
C LYS A 112 -11.78 9.15 7.81
N ALA A 113 -10.97 8.44 8.59
CA ALA A 113 -11.43 7.29 9.35
C ALA A 113 -12.65 7.69 10.20
N ALA A 114 -13.69 6.87 10.19
CA ALA A 114 -14.83 7.06 11.08
C ALA A 114 -14.33 7.08 12.53
N LYS A 115 -14.88 7.99 13.35
CA LYS A 115 -14.53 8.05 14.78
C LYS A 115 -14.94 6.73 15.44
N GLY A 116 -13.96 5.92 15.87
CA GLY A 116 -14.21 4.62 16.48
C GLY A 116 -12.94 3.79 16.67
N LYS A 117 -13.06 2.70 17.44
CA LYS A 117 -11.98 1.70 17.56
C LYS A 117 -11.99 0.83 16.30
N THR A 118 -10.81 0.58 15.72
CA THR A 118 -10.66 -0.44 14.68
C THR A 118 -11.08 -1.80 15.25
N THR A 119 -12.04 -2.46 14.61
CA THR A 119 -12.50 -3.80 14.98
C THR A 119 -11.98 -4.82 13.98
N ALA A 120 -11.91 -6.09 14.39
CA ALA A 120 -11.59 -7.18 13.47
C ALA A 120 -12.54 -7.21 12.27
N ALA A 121 -13.84 -7.03 12.51
CA ALA A 121 -14.85 -6.96 11.45
C ALA A 121 -14.58 -5.81 10.45
N ALA A 122 -14.14 -4.64 10.92
CA ALA A 122 -13.77 -3.53 10.04
C ALA A 122 -12.54 -3.85 9.18
N ILE A 123 -11.54 -4.53 9.75
CA ILE A 123 -10.35 -4.99 9.01
C ILE A 123 -10.75 -6.01 7.94
N HIS A 124 -11.53 -7.03 8.29
CA HIS A 124 -12.01 -8.02 7.31
C HIS A 124 -12.84 -7.37 6.20
N ALA A 125 -13.73 -6.45 6.54
CA ALA A 125 -14.52 -5.71 5.55
C ALA A 125 -13.62 -4.88 4.61
N ALA A 126 -12.55 -4.26 5.12
CA ALA A 126 -11.57 -3.56 4.29
C ALA A 126 -10.81 -4.51 3.37
N LEU A 127 -10.35 -5.66 3.87
CA LEU A 127 -9.70 -6.70 3.07
C LEU A 127 -10.60 -7.23 1.96
N THR A 128 -11.88 -7.49 2.26
CA THR A 128 -12.87 -7.90 1.26
C THR A 128 -13.03 -6.82 0.19
N ARG A 129 -13.12 -5.53 0.56
CA ARG A 129 -13.20 -4.43 -0.42
C ARG A 129 -11.99 -4.39 -1.34
N VAL A 130 -10.78 -4.54 -0.80
CA VAL A 130 -9.56 -4.60 -1.63
C VAL A 130 -9.60 -5.80 -2.56
N ARG A 131 -9.95 -6.99 -2.06
CA ARG A 131 -10.09 -8.20 -2.88
C ARG A 131 -11.07 -7.98 -4.03
N THR A 132 -12.24 -7.40 -3.77
CA THR A 132 -13.24 -7.14 -4.81
C THR A 132 -12.84 -6.04 -5.80
N ALA A 133 -11.88 -5.19 -5.44
CA ALA A 133 -11.34 -4.17 -6.34
C ALA A 133 -10.25 -4.71 -7.28
N ILE A 134 -9.78 -5.96 -7.07
CA ILE A 134 -8.80 -6.58 -7.95
C ILE A 134 -9.49 -7.03 -9.23
N GLN A 135 -8.99 -6.53 -10.36
CA GLN A 135 -9.42 -6.93 -11.69
C GLN A 135 -8.50 -8.05 -12.20
N TYR A 136 -9.08 -9.16 -12.65
CA TYR A 136 -8.32 -10.28 -13.18
C TYR A 136 -8.25 -10.21 -14.71
N LYS A 137 -7.05 -10.30 -15.27
CA LYS A 137 -6.83 -10.37 -16.71
C LYS A 137 -5.67 -11.30 -17.01
N SER A 138 -5.89 -12.25 -17.93
CA SER A 138 -4.93 -13.30 -18.26
C SER A 138 -4.49 -14.08 -17.01
N ASP A 139 -3.19 -14.07 -16.70
CA ASP A 139 -2.52 -14.82 -15.64
C ASP A 139 -2.24 -13.98 -14.37
N ALA A 140 -2.83 -12.79 -14.27
CA ALA A 140 -2.59 -11.87 -13.15
C ALA A 140 -3.84 -11.14 -12.66
N GLY A 141 -3.75 -10.69 -11.41
CA GLY A 141 -4.70 -9.78 -10.77
C GLY A 141 -4.10 -8.38 -10.68
N TYR A 142 -4.93 -7.37 -10.83
CA TYR A 142 -4.51 -5.97 -10.84
C TYR A 142 -5.35 -5.14 -9.86
N LEU A 143 -4.68 -4.45 -8.95
CA LEU A 143 -5.32 -3.44 -8.09
C LEU A 143 -4.99 -2.06 -8.65
N GLY A 144 -5.99 -1.21 -8.88
CA GLY A 144 -5.81 0.12 -9.46
C GLY A 144 -6.19 0.19 -10.95
N ASN A 145 -5.80 1.27 -11.60
CA ASN A 145 -6.14 1.54 -12.99
C ASN A 145 -5.08 1.00 -13.93
N LYS A 146 -5.44 0.01 -14.74
CA LYS A 146 -4.59 -0.61 -15.76
C LYS A 146 -5.14 -0.34 -17.15
N TYR A 147 -4.32 0.24 -18.01
CA TYR A 147 -4.65 0.55 -19.40
C TYR A 147 -3.96 -0.43 -20.38
N SER A 148 -2.72 -0.84 -20.09
CA SER A 148 -1.95 -1.80 -20.90
C SER A 148 -1.54 -3.04 -20.10
N SER A 149 -0.30 -3.54 -20.19
CA SER A 149 0.22 -4.72 -19.49
C SER A 149 0.87 -4.40 -18.14
N ASP A 150 1.48 -3.21 -18.03
CA ASP A 150 2.40 -2.85 -16.96
C ASP A 150 1.79 -1.82 -15.99
N CYS A 151 2.41 -1.67 -14.84
CA CYS A 151 2.06 -0.83 -13.71
C CYS A 151 3.25 0.07 -13.34
N ASP A 152 3.80 0.76 -14.34
CA ASP A 152 4.99 1.60 -14.21
C ASP A 152 4.68 3.07 -13.84
N GLY A 153 3.41 3.40 -13.63
CA GLY A 153 2.94 4.73 -13.29
C GLY A 153 2.83 5.69 -14.49
N THR A 154 2.94 5.19 -15.71
CA THR A 154 2.70 5.98 -16.94
C THR A 154 1.23 6.00 -17.33
N SER A 155 0.81 7.00 -18.07
CA SER A 155 -0.55 7.11 -18.61
C SER A 155 -0.84 6.05 -19.70
N ALA A 156 0.19 5.56 -20.37
CA ALA A 156 0.07 4.49 -21.37
C ALA A 156 -0.18 3.11 -20.74
N ASN A 157 0.43 2.83 -19.59
CA ASN A 157 0.39 1.50 -18.97
C ASN A 157 -0.58 1.43 -17.78
N GLY A 158 -0.37 2.25 -16.75
CA GLY A 158 -1.29 2.33 -15.63
C GLY A 158 -0.66 2.65 -14.27
N LEU A 159 -1.56 2.95 -13.34
CA LEU A 159 -1.30 3.17 -11.92
C LEU A 159 -1.94 2.00 -11.18
N CYS A 160 -1.19 0.91 -11.07
CA CYS A 160 -1.69 -0.35 -10.56
C CYS A 160 -0.64 -1.11 -9.75
N VAL A 161 -1.09 -2.20 -9.13
CA VAL A 161 -0.23 -3.25 -8.58
C VAL A 161 -0.62 -4.54 -9.28
N LYS A 162 0.36 -5.21 -9.88
CA LYS A 162 0.22 -6.52 -10.52
C LYS A 162 0.54 -7.62 -9.53
N TYR A 163 -0.34 -8.60 -9.48
CA TYR A 163 -0.20 -9.81 -8.69
C TYR A 163 -0.10 -11.01 -9.64
N SER A 164 1.13 -11.35 -10.04
CA SER A 164 1.40 -12.49 -10.90
C SER A 164 0.87 -13.80 -10.29
N ALA A 165 0.31 -14.67 -11.13
CA ALA A 165 -0.27 -15.95 -10.74
C ALA A 165 -1.43 -15.86 -9.71
N LYS A 166 -2.00 -14.66 -9.48
CA LYS A 166 -3.25 -14.48 -8.74
C LYS A 166 -4.38 -14.23 -9.74
N THR A 167 -5.02 -15.31 -10.16
CA THR A 167 -6.07 -15.28 -11.19
C THR A 167 -7.48 -15.38 -10.59
N SER A 168 -8.51 -15.19 -11.40
CA SER A 168 -9.89 -15.45 -10.99
C SER A 168 -10.10 -16.91 -10.55
N THR A 169 -9.41 -17.85 -11.20
CA THR A 169 -9.42 -19.29 -10.88
C THR A 169 -8.64 -19.65 -9.61
N ASN A 170 -7.77 -18.75 -9.13
CA ASN A 170 -7.00 -18.91 -7.89
C ASN A 170 -7.13 -17.67 -7.00
N SER A 171 -8.34 -17.12 -6.90
CA SER A 171 -8.56 -15.85 -6.21
C SER A 171 -8.35 -15.93 -4.70
N GLU A 172 -8.43 -17.12 -4.10
CA GLU A 172 -8.06 -17.37 -2.70
C GLU A 172 -6.58 -17.13 -2.43
N ALA A 173 -5.73 -17.19 -3.45
CA ALA A 173 -4.32 -16.87 -3.32
C ALA A 173 -4.08 -15.37 -2.98
N PHE A 174 -5.13 -14.53 -2.99
CA PHE A 174 -5.11 -13.20 -2.36
C PHE A 174 -4.81 -13.28 -0.86
N HIS A 175 -5.30 -14.30 -0.16
CA HIS A 175 -5.00 -14.51 1.25
C HIS A 175 -3.55 -14.91 1.48
N ASP A 176 -2.80 -15.24 0.42
CA ASP A 176 -1.38 -15.54 0.56
C ASP A 176 -0.47 -14.32 0.69
N ILE A 177 -1.00 -13.15 0.33
CA ILE A 177 -0.31 -11.86 0.34
C ILE A 177 0.04 -11.50 1.79
N ALA A 178 1.29 -11.08 2.02
CA ALA A 178 1.84 -11.00 3.37
C ALA A 178 1.10 -10.00 4.29
N TRP A 179 0.61 -8.89 3.74
CA TRP A 179 -0.18 -7.90 4.49
C TRP A 179 -1.64 -8.31 4.71
N VAL A 180 -2.11 -9.37 4.04
CA VAL A 180 -3.48 -9.94 4.18
C VAL A 180 -3.53 -11.06 5.23
N LYS A 181 -2.37 -11.61 5.61
CA LYS A 181 -2.19 -12.70 6.60
C LYS A 181 -2.07 -12.32 8.10
N PRO A 182 -2.24 -11.06 8.56
CA PRO A 182 -1.71 -10.62 9.86
C PRO A 182 -2.22 -11.45 11.05
#